data_AF-A0A9Y3VYX9-F1
#
_entry.id   AF-A0A9Y3VYX9-F1
#
_cell.length_a   1.000
_cell.length_b   1.000
_cell.length_c   1.000
_cell.angle_alpha   90.00
_cell.angle_beta   90.00
_cell.angle_gamma   90.00
#
_symmetry.space_group_name_H-M   'P 1'
#
loop_
_entity.id
_entity.type
_entity.pdbx_description
1 polymer ?
#
loop_
_entity_poly.entity_id
_entity_poly.type
_entity_poly.pdbx_seq_one_letter_code
_entity_poly.pdbx_strand_id
1 'polypeptide(L)'
;MYALDRLLREARVLEIIRRVTKENPQKIRPATEVIPALGLCLGAVSLWQECVGQGSMYSVSAERFLNTLSTIYAGLLPERAEAVFLCLVERVLDQRLPRRGSSRDNMMVTLFQLWSYLDSNAVSDMDTHIIELAKE
;
A
#
# COMPACT_ATOMS: atom_id res chain seq x y z
N MET A 1 -10.25 -24.20 0.28
CA MET A 1 -10.43 -23.18 1.33
C MET A 1 -9.78 -21.89 0.87
N TYR A 2 -10.42 -21.11 -0.01
CA TYR A 2 -9.87 -19.84 -0.53
C TYR A 2 -10.98 -18.84 -0.84
N ALA A 3 -12.14 -19.33 -1.30
CA ALA A 3 -13.31 -18.48 -1.58
C ALA A 3 -13.89 -17.84 -0.31
N LEU A 4 -13.96 -18.57 0.80
CA LEU A 4 -14.52 -18.04 2.06
C LEU A 4 -13.61 -16.97 2.68
N ASP A 5 -12.31 -17.20 2.75
CA ASP A 5 -11.34 -16.22 3.26
C ASP A 5 -11.31 -14.94 2.41
N ARG A 6 -11.44 -15.10 1.09
CA ARG A 6 -11.55 -13.96 0.17
C ARG A 6 -12.86 -13.20 0.38
N LEU A 7 -13.99 -13.89 0.53
CA LEU A 7 -15.28 -13.24 0.81
C LEU A 7 -15.29 -12.51 2.16
N LEU A 8 -14.68 -13.09 3.19
CA LEU A 8 -14.54 -12.45 4.50
C LEU A 8 -13.66 -11.19 4.43
N ARG A 9 -12.59 -11.21 3.62
CA ARG A 9 -11.77 -10.02 3.33
C ARG A 9 -12.59 -8.95 2.62
N GLU A 10 -13.28 -9.30 1.53
CA GLU A 10 -14.09 -8.35 0.75
C GLU A 10 -15.22 -7.74 1.62
N ALA A 11 -15.90 -8.54 2.45
CA ALA A 11 -16.93 -8.06 3.37
C ALA A 11 -16.37 -7.06 4.40
N ARG A 12 -15.16 -7.29 4.91
CA ARG A 12 -14.50 -6.40 5.87
C ARG A 12 -14.12 -5.06 5.24
N VAL A 13 -13.66 -5.08 3.99
CA VAL A 13 -13.39 -3.86 3.21
C VAL A 13 -14.68 -3.05 3.03
N LEU A 14 -15.79 -3.71 2.66
CA LEU A 14 -17.08 -3.05 2.50
C LEU A 14 -17.61 -2.43 3.81
N GLU A 15 -17.39 -3.08 4.95
CA GLU A 15 -17.74 -2.51 6.26
C GLU A 15 -16.97 -1.22 6.58
N ILE A 16 -15.67 -1.19 6.24
CA ILE A 16 -14.84 -0.01 6.45
C ILE A 16 -15.31 1.12 5.53
N ILE A 17 -15.55 0.81 4.24
CA ILE A 17 -16.09 1.78 3.27
C ILE A 17 -17.41 2.36 3.78
N ARG A 18 -18.33 1.51 4.27
CA ARG A 18 -19.62 1.93 4.83
C ARG A 18 -19.46 2.86 6.03
N ARG A 19 -18.51 2.57 6.93
CA ARG A 19 -18.23 3.40 8.09
C ARG A 19 -17.68 4.76 7.67
N VAL A 20 -16.76 4.77 6.71
CA VAL A 20 -16.16 5.99 6.13
C VAL A 20 -17.20 6.85 5.40
N THR A 21 -18.12 6.24 4.64
CA THR A 21 -19.18 7.00 3.93
C THR A 21 -20.22 7.59 4.88
N LYS A 22 -20.47 6.95 6.03
CA LYS A 22 -21.42 7.45 7.02
C LYS A 22 -20.87 8.64 7.82
N GLU A 23 -19.54 8.80 7.89
CA GLU A 23 -18.89 9.83 8.70
C GLU A 23 -18.15 10.85 7.81
N ASN A 24 -18.81 11.98 7.55
CA ASN A 24 -18.31 13.21 6.90
C ASN A 24 -16.98 13.10 6.10
N PRO A 25 -17.03 13.05 4.75
CA PRO A 25 -15.87 12.82 3.88
C PRO A 25 -14.78 13.92 3.91
N GLN A 26 -15.01 15.01 4.65
CA GLN A 26 -14.10 16.16 4.73
C GLN A 26 -13.10 16.08 5.89
N LYS A 27 -13.22 15.13 6.83
CA LYS A 27 -12.20 14.94 7.88
C LYS A 27 -11.10 14.02 7.37
N ILE A 28 -9.91 14.60 7.16
CA ILE A 28 -8.67 13.85 6.99
C ILE A 28 -8.42 13.09 8.31
N ARG A 29 -8.47 11.77 8.26
CA ARG A 29 -8.14 10.90 9.40
C ARG A 29 -6.72 10.35 9.21
N PRO A 30 -6.03 9.87 10.26
CA PRO A 30 -4.81 9.07 10.12
C PRO A 30 -5.13 7.65 9.62
N ALA A 31 -4.23 7.03 8.85
CA ALA A 31 -4.47 5.70 8.24
C ALA A 31 -4.87 4.62 9.27
N THR A 32 -4.36 4.74 10.50
CA THR A 32 -4.66 3.87 11.64
C THR A 32 -6.09 4.02 12.18
N GLU A 33 -6.77 5.14 11.93
CA GLU A 33 -8.20 5.28 12.26
C GLU A 33 -9.09 4.52 11.27
N VAL A 34 -8.60 4.28 10.04
CA VAL A 34 -9.33 3.55 9.00
C VAL A 34 -9.00 2.06 9.08
N ILE A 35 -7.71 1.72 9.22
CA ILE A 35 -7.23 0.35 9.39
C ILE A 35 -6.24 0.33 10.56
N PRO A 36 -6.70 0.08 11.81
CA PRO A 36 -5.82 0.02 12.98
C PRO A 36 -4.72 -1.04 12.82
N ALA A 37 -5.04 -2.14 12.14
CA ALA A 37 -4.10 -3.23 11.87
C ALA A 37 -2.90 -2.82 10.99
N LEU A 38 -2.98 -1.72 10.23
CA LEU A 38 -1.82 -1.20 9.50
C LEU A 38 -0.70 -0.76 10.45
N GLY A 39 -1.06 -0.30 11.65
CA GLY A 39 -0.10 0.06 12.70
C GLY A 39 0.66 -1.12 13.29
N LEU A 40 0.31 -2.36 12.95
CA LEU A 40 1.05 -3.56 13.36
C LEU A 40 2.29 -3.80 12.49
N CYS A 41 2.35 -3.22 11.28
CA CYS A 41 3.52 -3.27 10.42
C CYS A 41 4.37 -2.02 10.62
N LEU A 42 5.59 -2.20 11.12
CA LEU A 42 6.56 -1.12 11.27
C LEU A 42 6.86 -0.48 9.91
N GLY A 43 6.87 0.86 9.86
CA GLY A 43 7.09 1.64 8.65
C GLY A 43 5.88 1.81 7.72
N ALA A 44 4.87 0.93 7.78
CA ALA A 44 3.75 0.95 6.83
C ALA A 44 2.86 2.21 6.94
N VAL A 45 2.60 2.67 8.17
CA VAL A 45 1.81 3.89 8.40
C VAL A 45 2.56 5.12 7.89
N SER A 46 3.85 5.24 8.22
CA SER A 46 4.69 6.37 7.79
C SER A 46 4.82 6.42 6.27
N LEU A 47 5.07 5.27 5.64
CA LEU A 47 5.08 5.13 4.18
C LEU A 47 3.78 5.65 3.57
N TRP A 48 2.63 5.21 4.09
CA TRP A 48 1.34 5.62 3.54
C TRP A 48 1.06 7.11 3.74
N GLN A 49 1.39 7.67 4.90
CA GLN A 49 1.22 9.11 5.16
C GLN A 49 2.05 9.97 4.20
N GLU A 50 3.31 9.58 3.94
CA GLU A 50 4.17 10.25 2.95
C GLU A 50 3.61 10.13 1.52
N CYS A 51 2.94 9.03 1.20
CA CYS A 51 2.30 8.88 -0.12
C CYS A 51 1.07 9.78 -0.28
N VAL A 52 0.26 9.95 0.77
CA VAL A 52 -1.00 10.68 0.71
C VAL A 52 -0.76 12.20 0.71
N GLY A 53 0.20 12.70 1.48
CA GLY A 53 0.41 14.15 1.63
C GLY A 53 -0.89 14.88 2.03
N GLN A 54 -1.31 15.87 1.24
CA GLN A 54 -2.62 16.55 1.40
C GLN A 54 -3.73 16.01 0.46
N GLY A 55 -3.49 14.88 -0.20
CA GLY A 55 -4.41 14.29 -1.17
C GLY A 55 -5.48 13.38 -0.54
N SER A 56 -6.08 12.52 -1.38
CA SER A 56 -7.03 11.49 -0.94
C SER A 56 -6.36 10.49 0.00
N MET A 57 -6.86 10.39 1.22
CA MET A 57 -6.35 9.51 2.27
C MET A 57 -6.37 8.02 1.93
N TYR A 58 -7.28 7.63 1.03
CA TYR A 58 -7.57 6.22 0.75
C TYR A 58 -6.85 5.69 -0.48
N SER A 59 -6.30 6.59 -1.32
CA SER A 59 -5.76 6.21 -2.61
C SER A 59 -4.71 7.20 -3.12
N VAL A 60 -3.64 6.67 -3.69
CA VAL A 60 -2.55 7.44 -4.33
C VAL A 60 -2.25 6.86 -5.71
N SER A 61 -1.69 7.65 -6.63
CA SER A 61 -1.25 7.07 -7.91
C SER A 61 -0.10 6.09 -7.68
N ALA A 62 -0.02 5.05 -8.51
CA ALA A 62 1.05 4.06 -8.43
C ALA A 62 2.44 4.71 -8.61
N GLU A 63 2.52 5.72 -9.48
CA GLU A 63 3.73 6.53 -9.66
C GLU A 63 4.12 7.27 -8.38
N ARG A 64 3.17 7.91 -7.67
CA ARG A 64 3.46 8.57 -6.39
C ARG A 64 3.92 7.56 -5.34
N PHE A 65 3.25 6.42 -5.25
CA PHE A 65 3.63 5.36 -4.31
C PHE A 65 5.06 4.85 -4.56
N LEU A 66 5.44 4.63 -5.82
CA LEU A 66 6.81 4.24 -6.22
C LEU A 66 7.87 5.29 -5.91
N ASN A 67 7.53 6.57 -6.15
CA ASN A 67 8.44 7.67 -5.86
C ASN A 67 8.69 7.76 -4.35
N THR A 68 7.66 7.61 -3.52
CA THR A 68 7.81 7.60 -2.05
C THR A 68 8.65 6.40 -1.59
N LEU A 69 8.44 5.20 -2.14
CA LEU A 69 9.31 4.04 -1.85
C LEU A 69 10.77 4.33 -2.20
N SER A 70 11.02 4.95 -3.35
CA SER A 70 12.36 5.34 -3.77
C SER A 70 12.97 6.36 -2.82
N THR A 71 12.21 7.36 -2.38
CA THR A 71 12.70 8.38 -1.44
C THR A 71 13.04 7.80 -0.07
N ILE A 72 12.20 6.91 0.46
CA ILE A 72 12.39 6.37 1.82
C ILE A 72 13.42 5.24 1.83
N TYR A 73 13.44 4.39 0.80
CA TYR A 73 14.14 3.10 0.84
C TYR A 73 15.29 2.96 -0.17
N ALA A 74 15.55 3.93 -1.06
CA ALA A 74 16.68 3.80 -2.00
C ALA A 74 18.03 3.60 -1.30
N GLY A 75 18.21 4.16 -0.09
CA GLY A 75 19.42 3.98 0.70
C GLY A 75 19.64 2.54 1.19
N LEU A 76 18.59 1.71 1.27
CA LEU A 76 18.70 0.31 1.66
C LEU A 76 19.19 -0.58 0.51
N LEU A 77 18.96 -0.19 -0.75
CA LEU A 77 19.16 -1.05 -1.93
C LEU A 77 19.72 -0.28 -3.14
N PRO A 78 20.99 0.15 -3.13
CA PRO A 78 21.52 1.05 -4.17
C PRO A 78 21.53 0.46 -5.59
N GLU A 79 21.70 -0.85 -5.76
CA GLU A 79 21.84 -1.46 -7.09
C GLU A 79 20.55 -2.09 -7.67
N ARG A 80 19.53 -2.33 -6.84
CA ARG A 80 18.29 -3.04 -7.24
C ARG A 80 16.98 -2.36 -6.80
N ALA A 81 17.06 -1.18 -6.18
CA ALA A 81 15.92 -0.43 -5.65
C ALA A 81 14.73 -0.35 -6.62
N GLU A 82 14.95 0.12 -7.85
CA GLU A 82 13.84 0.36 -8.79
C GLU A 82 13.06 -0.91 -9.13
N ALA A 83 13.76 -2.03 -9.39
CA ALA A 83 13.13 -3.30 -9.72
C ALA A 83 12.35 -3.89 -8.53
N VAL A 84 12.90 -3.76 -7.32
CA VAL A 84 12.28 -4.24 -6.07
C VAL A 84 11.02 -3.43 -5.77
N PHE A 85 11.09 -2.10 -5.87
CA PHE A 85 9.92 -1.25 -5.65
C PHE A 85 8.85 -1.50 -6.69
N LEU A 86 9.23 -1.65 -7.96
CA LEU A 86 8.29 -1.99 -9.03
C LEU A 86 7.60 -3.33 -8.74
N CYS A 87 8.36 -4.36 -8.35
CA CYS A 87 7.81 -5.66 -7.97
C CYS A 87 6.83 -5.55 -6.78
N LEU A 88 7.19 -4.79 -5.75
CA LEU A 88 6.34 -4.58 -4.58
C LEU A 88 5.00 -3.93 -4.98
N VAL A 89 5.03 -2.87 -5.80
CA VAL A 89 3.80 -2.18 -6.20
C VAL A 89 2.93 -3.05 -7.09
N GLU A 90 3.53 -3.85 -7.98
CA GLU A 90 2.80 -4.84 -8.77
C GLU A 90 2.13 -5.91 -7.89
N ARG A 91 2.82 -6.39 -6.84
CA ARG A 91 2.24 -7.35 -5.88
C ARG A 91 1.12 -6.72 -5.04
N VAL A 92 1.26 -5.47 -4.63
CA VAL A 92 0.21 -4.74 -3.91
C VAL A 92 -1.04 -4.56 -4.77
N LEU A 93 -0.87 -4.28 -6.06
CA LEU A 93 -1.97 -4.12 -7.01
C LEU A 93 -2.53 -5.45 -7.54
N ASP A 94 -1.82 -6.56 -7.31
CA ASP A 94 -2.05 -7.86 -7.94
C ASP A 94 -2.08 -7.77 -9.49
N GLN A 95 -1.33 -6.83 -10.04
CA GLN A 95 -1.35 -6.46 -11.46
C GLN A 95 0.01 -5.93 -11.92
N ARG A 96 0.40 -6.23 -13.17
CA ARG A 96 1.64 -5.70 -13.75
C ARG A 96 1.52 -4.22 -14.07
N LEU A 97 2.54 -3.46 -13.75
CA LEU A 97 2.61 -2.05 -14.02
C LEU A 97 3.12 -1.79 -15.44
N PRO A 98 2.58 -0.79 -16.13
CA PRO A 98 3.17 -0.31 -17.37
C PRO A 98 4.62 0.13 -17.13
N ARG A 99 5.54 -0.22 -18.04
CA ARG A 99 6.94 0.22 -17.96
C ARG A 99 7.13 1.73 -18.18
N ARG A 100 6.11 2.45 -18.64
CA ARG A 100 6.14 3.90 -18.89
C ARG A 100 5.35 4.65 -17.82
N GLY A 101 5.96 5.67 -17.21
CA GLY A 101 5.40 6.47 -16.11
C GLY A 101 4.04 7.12 -16.41
N SER A 102 3.81 7.60 -17.63
CA SER A 102 2.53 8.27 -17.97
C SER A 102 1.30 7.36 -17.90
N SER A 103 1.48 6.05 -18.03
CA SER A 103 0.39 5.08 -17.85
C SER A 103 0.21 4.65 -16.40
N ARG A 104 1.21 4.84 -15.54
CA ARG A 104 1.20 4.49 -14.11
C ARG A 104 0.42 5.52 -13.28
N ASP A 105 0.37 6.77 -13.73
CA ASP A 105 -0.45 7.82 -13.10
C ASP A 105 -1.96 7.52 -13.13
N ASN A 106 -2.42 6.75 -14.12
CA ASN A 106 -3.82 6.33 -14.21
C ASN A 106 -4.16 5.17 -13.27
N MET A 107 -3.15 4.52 -12.68
CA MET A 107 -3.33 3.38 -11.79
C MET A 107 -3.27 3.86 -10.35
N MET A 108 -4.30 3.50 -9.57
CA MET A 108 -4.41 3.93 -8.18
C MET A 108 -4.09 2.75 -7.25
N VAL A 109 -3.20 3.00 -6.30
CA VAL A 109 -2.97 2.12 -5.14
C VAL A 109 -3.87 2.61 -4.01
N THR A 110 -4.58 1.69 -3.37
CA THR A 110 -5.44 1.99 -2.22
C THR A 110 -4.83 1.52 -0.92
N LEU A 111 -5.22 2.18 0.18
CA LEU A 111 -4.81 1.80 1.54
C LEU A 111 -5.17 0.35 1.85
N PHE A 112 -6.32 -0.10 1.35
CA PHE A 112 -6.82 -1.47 1.53
C PHE A 112 -5.99 -2.50 0.77
N GLN A 113 -5.53 -2.18 -0.44
CA GLN A 113 -4.64 -3.04 -1.20
C GLN A 113 -3.29 -3.20 -0.51
N LEU A 114 -2.71 -2.11 0.00
CA LEU A 114 -1.47 -2.16 0.76
C LEU A 114 -1.64 -3.03 2.02
N TRP A 115 -2.66 -2.77 2.82
CA TRP A 115 -2.90 -3.57 4.03
C TRP A 115 -3.14 -5.04 3.72
N SER A 116 -3.97 -5.35 2.71
CA SER A 116 -4.26 -6.72 2.31
C SER A 116 -3.00 -7.46 1.87
N TYR A 117 -2.08 -6.78 1.17
CA TYR A 117 -0.79 -7.33 0.78
C TYR A 117 0.07 -7.66 2.01
N LEU A 118 0.21 -6.72 2.94
CA LEU A 118 1.02 -6.91 4.15
C LEU A 118 0.47 -8.05 5.01
N ASP A 119 -0.84 -8.08 5.23
CA ASP A 119 -1.53 -9.11 6.00
C ASP A 119 -1.36 -10.50 5.36
N SER A 120 -1.56 -10.60 4.03
CA SER A 120 -1.45 -11.88 3.32
C SER A 120 -0.03 -12.44 3.26
N ASN A 121 0.98 -11.58 3.35
CA ASN A 121 2.40 -11.98 3.36
C ASN A 121 2.99 -11.98 4.78
N ALA A 122 2.16 -11.79 5.81
CA ALA A 122 2.59 -11.72 7.21
C ALA A 122 3.74 -10.71 7.45
N VAL A 123 3.70 -9.57 6.76
CA VAL A 123 4.72 -8.54 6.84
C VAL A 123 4.53 -7.73 8.11
N SER A 124 5.52 -7.75 8.99
CA SER A 124 5.55 -6.99 10.25
C SER A 124 6.48 -5.77 10.21
N ASP A 125 7.38 -5.69 9.25
CA ASP A 125 8.39 -4.63 9.14
C ASP A 125 8.74 -4.37 7.67
N MET A 126 8.55 -3.13 7.21
CA MET A 126 8.72 -2.75 5.81
C MET A 126 10.18 -2.83 5.35
N ASP A 127 11.13 -2.41 6.18
CA ASP A 127 12.55 -2.35 5.84
C ASP A 127 13.08 -3.78 5.61
N THR A 128 12.76 -4.68 6.55
CA THR A 128 13.08 -6.10 6.48
C THR A 128 12.46 -6.73 5.23
N HIS A 129 11.18 -6.44 4.97
CA HIS A 129 10.47 -6.99 3.82
C HIS A 129 11.07 -6.54 2.48
N ILE A 130 11.47 -5.27 2.37
CA ILE A 130 12.13 -4.73 1.18
C ILE A 130 13.49 -5.39 0.96
N ILE A 131 14.26 -5.63 2.03
CA ILE A 131 15.55 -6.34 1.95
C ILE A 131 15.35 -7.80 1.50
N GLU A 132 14.34 -8.49 2.03
CA GLU A 132 14.04 -9.88 1.63
C GLU A 132 13.56 -9.95 0.17
N LEU A 133 12.69 -9.03 -0.26
CA LEU A 133 12.27 -8.93 -1.67
C LEU A 133 13.44 -8.71 -2.64
N ALA A 134 14.52 -8.05 -2.20
CA ALA A 134 15.70 -7.84 -3.03
C ALA A 134 16.56 -9.10 -3.23
N LYS A 135 16.38 -10.11 -2.36
CA LYS A 135 17.11 -11.39 -2.41
C LYS A 135 16.41 -12.46 -3.23
N GLU A 136 15.10 -12.30 -3.49
CA GLU A 136 14.32 -13.15 -4.41
C GLU A 136 14.87 -13.11 -5.85
#